data_AF-A0A820C5K8-F1
#
_entry.id   AF-A0A820C5K8-F1
#
_cell.length_a   1.000
_cell.length_b   1.000
_cell.length_c   1.000
_cell.angle_alpha   90.00
_cell.angle_beta   90.00
_cell.angle_gamma   90.00
#
_symmetry.space_group_name_H-M   'P 1'
#
loop_
_entity.id
_entity.type
_entity.pdbx_description
1 polymer ?
#
loop_
_entity_poly.entity_id
_entity_poly.type
_entity_poly.pdbx_seq_one_letter_code
_entity_poly.pdbx_strand_id
1 'polypeptide(L)'
;FSVDGDFQVGFYQENGATFIMNEVHKNQVAVFPRGAIHFEQNMNCTPATFVAAFNSEDPGVLTISNAFFGSIPATVVGASLGGLNISTIEDIRSNLAKNPSLGIEECRKRCNL
;
A
#
# COMPACT_ATOMS: atom_id res chain seq x y z
N PHE A 1 13.84 3.32 6.64
CA PHE A 1 14.59 4.35 7.38
C PHE A 1 14.41 5.69 6.68
N SER A 2 13.93 6.72 7.38
CA SER A 2 13.80 8.06 6.80
C SER A 2 15.18 8.74 6.73
N VAL A 3 15.61 9.07 5.51
CA VAL A 3 16.82 9.87 5.26
C VAL A 3 16.49 11.35 5.37
N ASP A 4 15.35 11.76 4.80
CA ASP A 4 14.87 13.13 4.84
C ASP A 4 13.35 13.20 4.68
N GLY A 5 12.72 14.10 5.43
CA GLY A 5 11.27 14.26 5.45
C GLY A 5 10.53 13.27 6.36
N ASP A 6 9.23 13.54 6.49
CA ASP A 6 8.33 12.83 7.37
C ASP A 6 7.22 12.17 6.56
N PHE A 7 6.82 10.97 6.95
CA PHE A 7 5.76 10.21 6.28
C PHE A 7 5.02 9.30 7.26
N GLN A 8 3.80 8.93 6.90
CA GLN A 8 2.98 8.00 7.65
C GLN A 8 3.21 6.58 7.14
N VAL A 9 3.20 5.63 8.04
CA VAL A 9 3.22 4.20 7.73
C VAL A 9 2.09 3.50 8.44
N GLY A 10 1.58 2.45 7.84
CA GLY A 10 0.62 1.58 8.51
C GLY A 10 0.77 0.14 8.06
N PHE A 11 0.45 -0.80 8.94
CA PHE A 11 0.47 -2.21 8.59
C PHE A 11 -0.55 -3.05 9.35
N TYR A 12 -0.92 -4.15 8.70
CA TYR A 12 -1.77 -5.21 9.23
C TYR A 12 -1.09 -6.55 9.01
N GLN A 13 -0.85 -7.28 10.10
CA GLN A 13 -0.05 -8.49 10.05
C GLN A 13 -0.86 -9.74 9.69
N GLU A 14 -2.02 -9.93 10.32
CA GLU A 14 -2.86 -11.12 10.15
C GLU A 14 -4.28 -10.90 10.68
N ASN A 15 -5.19 -11.83 10.38
CA ASN A 15 -6.59 -11.76 10.81
C ASN A 15 -6.70 -11.68 12.34
N GLY A 16 -7.43 -10.68 12.82
CA GLY A 16 -7.63 -10.42 14.25
C GLY A 16 -6.50 -9.62 14.91
N ALA A 17 -5.41 -9.30 14.19
CA ALA A 17 -4.39 -8.40 14.70
C ALA A 17 -4.91 -6.97 14.85
N THR A 18 -4.23 -6.16 15.66
CA THR A 18 -4.46 -4.72 15.71
C THR A 18 -3.78 -4.06 14.50
N PHE A 19 -4.51 -3.17 13.83
CA PHE A 19 -3.91 -2.32 12.81
C PHE A 19 -2.97 -1.30 13.46
N ILE A 20 -1.73 -1.20 12.95
CA ILE A 20 -0.72 -0.29 13.47
C ILE A 20 -0.56 0.87 12.49
N MET A 21 -0.54 2.11 13.00
CA MET A 21 -0.26 3.32 12.24
C MET A 21 0.75 4.16 13.02
N ASN A 22 1.80 4.63 12.36
CA ASN A 22 2.83 5.47 12.95
C ASN A 22 3.24 6.61 12.01
N GLU A 23 3.72 7.70 12.61
CA GLU A 23 4.48 8.72 11.89
C GLU A 23 5.98 8.40 11.98
N VAL A 24 6.68 8.52 10.86
CA VAL A 24 8.12 8.32 10.77
C VAL A 24 8.76 9.66 10.43
N HIS A 25 9.56 10.17 11.36
CA HIS A 25 10.34 11.38 11.17
C HIS A 25 11.74 11.07 10.64
N LYS A 26 12.43 12.11 10.17
CA LYS A 26 13.86 12.03 9.81
C LYS A 26 14.68 11.26 10.86
N ASN A 27 15.54 10.36 10.38
CA ASN A 27 16.39 9.46 11.17
C ASN A 27 15.65 8.37 11.97
N GLN A 28 14.35 8.15 11.73
CA GLN A 28 13.61 7.04 12.34
C GLN A 28 13.45 5.84 11.39
N VAL A 29 13.14 4.68 11.98
CA VAL A 29 12.94 3.42 11.28
C VAL A 29 11.53 2.90 11.59
N ALA A 30 10.80 2.52 10.54
CA ALA A 30 9.67 1.60 10.66
C ALA A 30 10.12 0.18 10.31
N VAL A 31 9.57 -0.81 11.00
CA VAL A 31 9.83 -2.23 10.74
C VAL A 31 8.50 -2.89 10.39
N PHE A 32 8.46 -3.53 9.22
CA PHE A 32 7.32 -4.31 8.77
C PHE A 32 7.64 -5.80 8.88
N PRO A 33 6.84 -6.59 9.61
CA PRO A 33 6.98 -8.04 9.61
C PRO A 33 6.82 -8.61 8.19
N ARG A 34 7.54 -9.69 7.88
CA ARG A 34 7.43 -10.36 6.57
C ARG A 34 5.99 -10.81 6.33
N GLY A 35 5.45 -10.48 5.16
CA GLY A 35 4.08 -10.82 4.78
C GLY A 35 3.01 -9.83 5.29
N ALA A 36 3.37 -8.85 6.12
CA ALA A 36 2.44 -7.82 6.55
C ALA A 36 2.00 -6.95 5.36
N ILE A 37 0.69 -6.74 5.28
CA ILE A 37 0.11 -5.74 4.40
C ILE A 37 0.50 -4.38 4.97
N HIS A 38 1.16 -3.53 4.19
CA HIS A 38 1.61 -2.23 4.67
C HIS A 38 1.50 -1.15 3.59
N PHE A 39 1.57 0.11 4.03
CA PHE A 39 1.72 1.26 3.18
C PHE A 39 2.71 2.26 3.78
N GLU A 40 3.25 3.10 2.91
CA GLU A 40 4.07 4.25 3.24
C GLU A 40 3.50 5.44 2.45
N GLN A 41 3.20 6.55 3.14
CA GLN A 41 2.52 7.68 2.54
C GLN A 41 3.12 9.01 2.99
N ASN A 42 3.63 9.77 2.02
CA ASN A 42 4.01 11.16 2.25
C ASN A 42 2.75 12.04 2.20
N MET A 43 2.39 12.64 3.34
CA MET A 43 1.27 13.58 3.44
C MET A 43 1.71 15.05 3.35
N ASN A 44 3.02 15.29 3.30
CA ASN A 44 3.60 16.61 3.16
C ASN A 44 3.72 17.01 1.69
N CYS A 45 3.72 18.32 1.43
CA CYS A 45 3.91 18.86 0.07
C CYS A 45 5.38 18.97 -0.34
N THR A 46 6.30 18.58 0.55
CA THR A 46 7.72 18.48 0.26
C THR A 46 8.11 17.02 0.04
N PRO A 47 9.10 16.74 -0.84
CA PRO A 47 9.61 15.39 -1.03
C PRO A 47 10.07 14.75 0.29
N ALA A 48 9.84 13.44 0.43
CA ALA A 48 10.42 12.61 1.48
C ALA A 48 11.27 11.51 0.82
N THR A 49 12.42 11.20 1.41
CA THR A 49 13.36 10.19 0.93
C THR A 49 13.61 9.16 2.02
N PHE A 50 13.44 7.88 1.69
CA PHE A 50 13.69 6.79 2.61
C PHE A 50 14.49 5.66 1.94
N VAL A 51 15.10 4.84 2.77
CA VAL A 51 15.78 3.60 2.36
C VAL A 51 15.00 2.43 2.95
N ALA A 52 14.59 1.50 2.08
CA ALA A 52 14.06 0.19 2.45
C ALA A 52 15.19 -0.84 2.41
N ALA A 53 15.24 -1.70 3.43
CA ALA A 53 16.17 -2.81 3.50
C ALA A 53 15.41 -4.10 3.74
N PHE A 54 15.83 -5.18 3.07
CA PHE A 54 15.21 -6.48 3.15
C PHE A 54 16.23 -7.53 3.57
N ASN A 55 15.75 -8.62 4.18
CA ASN A 55 16.59 -9.73 4.64
C ASN A 55 16.76 -10.85 3.59
N SER A 56 16.57 -10.53 2.31
CA SER A 56 16.68 -11.45 1.18
C SER A 56 17.31 -10.72 -0.01
N GLU A 57 18.14 -11.42 -0.79
CA GLU A 57 18.69 -10.92 -2.06
C GLU A 57 17.61 -10.75 -3.12
N ASP A 58 16.58 -11.59 -3.08
CA ASP A 58 15.36 -11.45 -3.86
C ASP A 58 14.17 -11.34 -2.88
N PRO A 59 13.84 -10.12 -2.43
CA PRO A 59 12.74 -9.93 -1.48
C PRO A 59 11.36 -10.07 -2.14
N GLY A 60 11.29 -9.88 -3.46
CA GLY A 60 10.03 -9.72 -4.19
C GLY A 60 9.19 -8.53 -3.71
N VAL A 61 8.16 -8.19 -4.49
CA VAL A 61 7.12 -7.22 -4.09
C VAL A 61 5.78 -7.70 -4.61
N LEU A 62 4.76 -7.70 -3.75
CA LEU A 62 3.38 -8.01 -4.13
C LEU A 62 2.48 -6.82 -3.81
N THR A 63 2.00 -6.14 -4.84
CA THR A 63 0.97 -5.10 -4.66
C THR A 63 -0.39 -5.75 -4.58
N ILE A 64 -1.06 -5.61 -3.43
CA ILE A 64 -2.29 -6.34 -3.11
C ILE A 64 -3.42 -6.05 -4.08
N SER A 65 -3.65 -4.78 -4.43
CA SER A 65 -4.73 -4.39 -5.35
C SER A 65 -4.56 -5.06 -6.72
N ASN A 66 -3.35 -5.00 -7.29
CA ASN A 66 -3.02 -5.63 -8.56
C ASN A 66 -3.05 -7.15 -8.49
N ALA A 67 -2.52 -7.75 -7.43
CA ALA A 67 -2.52 -9.20 -7.28
C ALA A 67 -3.95 -9.75 -7.10
N PHE A 68 -4.71 -9.18 -6.16
CA PHE A 68 -6.03 -9.68 -5.79
C PHE A 68 -7.10 -9.36 -6.84
N PHE A 69 -7.21 -8.11 -7.29
CA PHE A 69 -8.24 -7.74 -8.27
C PHE A 69 -7.75 -7.91 -9.71
N GLY A 70 -6.46 -7.75 -9.98
CA GLY A 70 -5.90 -7.79 -11.34
C GLY A 70 -5.53 -9.18 -11.83
N SER A 71 -4.91 -10.02 -11.00
CA SER A 71 -4.33 -11.30 -11.44
C SER A 71 -5.17 -12.53 -11.10
N ILE A 72 -5.99 -12.49 -10.05
CA ILE A 72 -6.85 -13.62 -9.67
C ILE A 72 -8.13 -13.63 -10.55
N PRO A 73 -8.64 -14.79 -10.97
CA PRO A 73 -9.90 -14.89 -11.71
C PRO A 73 -11.04 -14.18 -10.97
N ALA A 74 -11.83 -13.38 -11.71
CA ALA A 74 -12.90 -12.58 -11.10
C ALA A 74 -13.97 -13.43 -10.40
N THR A 75 -14.19 -14.67 -10.83
CA THR A 75 -15.09 -15.62 -10.15
C THR A 75 -14.60 -16.00 -8.74
N VAL A 76 -13.29 -16.16 -8.57
CA VAL A 76 -12.66 -16.46 -7.26
C VAL A 76 -12.71 -15.24 -6.36
N VAL A 77 -12.40 -14.05 -6.89
CA VAL A 77 -12.53 -12.78 -6.18
C VAL A 77 -13.98 -12.52 -5.76
N GLY A 78 -14.94 -12.77 -6.65
CA GLY A 78 -16.36 -12.62 -6.34
C GLY A 78 -16.80 -13.53 -5.21
N ALA A 79 -16.38 -14.80 -5.23
CA ALA A 79 -16.68 -15.74 -4.16
C ALA A 79 -16.09 -15.31 -2.81
N SER A 80 -14.85 -14.80 -2.78
CA SER A 80 -14.22 -14.34 -1.54
C SER A 80 -14.82 -13.04 -0.99
N LEU A 81 -15.45 -12.23 -1.85
CA LEU A 81 -16.18 -11.01 -1.49
C LEU A 81 -17.68 -11.23 -1.28
N GLY A 82 -18.10 -12.44 -0.91
CA GLY A 82 -19.50 -12.73 -0.56
C GLY A 82 -20.44 -12.84 -1.76
N GLY A 83 -19.92 -13.21 -2.94
CA GLY A 83 -20.70 -13.34 -4.17
C GLY A 83 -20.81 -12.04 -4.98
N LEU A 84 -19.84 -11.14 -4.85
CA LEU A 84 -19.81 -9.89 -5.61
C LEU A 84 -19.85 -10.16 -7.13
N ASN A 85 -20.60 -9.33 -7.86
CA ASN A 85 -20.77 -9.49 -9.30
C ASN A 85 -19.42 -9.34 -10.03
N ILE A 86 -19.20 -10.21 -11.01
CA ILE A 86 -18.05 -10.21 -11.91
C ILE A 86 -17.89 -8.86 -12.61
N SER A 87 -18.97 -8.22 -13.05
CA SER A 87 -18.89 -6.92 -13.72
C SER A 87 -18.25 -5.85 -12.81
N THR A 88 -18.63 -5.83 -11.53
CA THR A 88 -18.05 -4.92 -10.53
C THR A 88 -16.56 -5.16 -10.34
N ILE A 89 -16.12 -6.41 -10.40
CA ILE A 89 -14.70 -6.76 -10.25
C ILE A 89 -13.90 -6.31 -11.48
N GLU A 90 -14.45 -6.48 -12.67
CA GLU A 90 -13.84 -5.97 -13.90
C GLU A 90 -13.80 -4.43 -13.92
N ASP A 91 -14.83 -3.78 -13.39
CA ASP A 91 -14.84 -2.32 -13.21
C ASP A 91 -13.69 -1.89 -12.28
N ILE A 92 -13.52 -2.54 -11.11
CA ILE A 92 -12.39 -2.29 -10.21
C ILE A 92 -11.07 -2.51 -10.94
N ARG A 93 -10.94 -3.61 -11.68
CA ARG A 93 -9.71 -3.95 -12.43
C ARG A 93 -9.33 -2.87 -13.43
N SER A 94 -10.30 -2.30 -14.14
CA SER A 94 -10.06 -1.23 -15.11
C SER A 94 -9.56 0.08 -14.47
N ASN A 95 -9.83 0.27 -13.18
CA ASN A 95 -9.47 1.46 -12.41
C ASN A 95 -8.24 1.27 -11.50
N LEU A 96 -7.57 0.12 -11.57
CA LEU A 96 -6.36 -0.12 -10.78
C LEU A 96 -5.28 0.90 -11.14
N ALA A 97 -4.78 1.61 -10.13
CA ALA A 97 -3.68 2.54 -10.30
C ALA A 97 -2.39 1.81 -10.70
N LYS A 98 -1.50 2.52 -11.41
CA LYS A 98 -0.11 2.08 -11.57
C LYS A 98 0.60 2.22 -10.23
N ASN A 99 1.45 1.25 -9.90
CA ASN A 99 2.29 1.30 -8.70
C ASN A 99 3.65 1.94 -9.00
N PRO A 100 4.17 2.79 -8.11
CA PRO A 100 3.53 3.31 -6.89
C PRO A 100 2.35 4.26 -7.19
N SER A 101 1.33 4.24 -6.34
CA SER A 101 0.14 5.09 -6.51
C SER A 101 0.44 6.57 -6.28
N LEU A 102 -0.25 7.48 -6.98
CA LEU A 102 -0.04 8.93 -6.92
C LEU A 102 -0.48 9.61 -5.61
N GLY A 103 -0.76 8.84 -4.55
CA GLY A 103 -1.26 9.35 -3.26
C GLY A 103 -2.75 9.68 -3.28
N ILE A 104 -3.29 10.03 -2.12
CA ILE A 104 -4.71 10.35 -1.96
C ILE A 104 -5.06 11.71 -2.60
N GLU A 105 -6.26 11.82 -3.18
CA GLU A 105 -6.71 13.00 -3.92
C GLU A 105 -6.66 14.29 -3.08
N GLU A 106 -7.01 14.20 -1.80
CA GLU A 106 -6.93 15.32 -0.87
C GLU A 106 -5.51 15.91 -0.79
N CYS A 107 -4.49 15.04 -0.65
CA CYS A 107 -3.09 15.46 -0.59
C CYS A 107 -2.65 16.13 -1.90
N ARG A 108 -3.08 15.56 -3.03
CA ARG A 108 -2.76 16.11 -4.35
C ARG A 108 -3.32 17.51 -4.53
N LYS A 109 -4.59 17.72 -4.18
CA LYS A 109 -5.23 19.04 -4.20
C LYS A 109 -4.52 20.03 -3.27
N ARG A 110 -4.26 19.61 -2.02
CA ARG A 110 -3.58 20.46 -1.02
C ARG A 110 -2.18 20.89 -1.47
N CYS A 111 -1.46 20.01 -2.15
CA CYS A 111 -0.07 20.22 -2.56
C CYS A 111 0.09 20.71 -4.02
N ASN A 112 -1.01 20.95 -4.73
CA ASN A 112 -1.03 21.34 -6.15
C ASN A 112 -0.27 20.36 -7.07
N LEU A 113 -0.59 19.06 -6.97
CA LEU A 113 -0.02 17.93 -7.74
C LEU A 113 -1.04 17.18 -8.63
#